data_AF-A0A3D0GBA4-F1
#
_entry.id   AF-A0A3D0GBA4-F1
#
_cell.length_a   1.000
_cell.length_b   1.000
_cell.length_c   1.000
_cell.angle_alpha   90.00
_cell.angle_beta   90.00
_cell.angle_gamma   90.00
#
_symmetry.space_group_name_H-M   'P 1'
#
loop_
_entity.id
_entity.type
_entity.pdbx_description
1 polymer ?
#
loop_
_entity_poly.entity_id
_entity_poly.type
_entity_poly.pdbx_seq_one_letter_code
_entity_poly.pdbx_strand_id
1 'polypeptide(L)' 'MSVTRAWLILMALSALATAVSVLGGGALWTVLAILLAAWIKARIVLRAYLDLATAPEWSRGFSLVLGLFMIAIMGLAALA' A
#
# COMPACT_ATOMS: atom_id res chain seq x y z
N MET A 1 2.52 4.57 -16.43
CA MET A 1 1.83 3.27 -16.30
C MET A 1 0.38 3.50 -16.71
N SER A 2 -0.23 2.66 -17.56
CA SER A 2 -1.63 2.85 -17.93
C SER A 2 -2.57 2.61 -16.75
N VAL A 3 -3.73 3.27 -16.75
CA VAL A 3 -4.77 3.10 -15.71
C VAL A 3 -5.23 1.65 -15.63
N THR A 4 -5.41 0.97 -16.77
CA THR A 4 -5.79 -0.46 -16.81
C THR A 4 -4.75 -1.35 -16.14
N ARG A 5 -3.45 -1.10 -16.33
CA ARG A 5 -2.38 -1.84 -15.65
C ARG A 5 -2.39 -1.55 -14.14
N ALA A 6 -2.62 -0.29 -13.75
CA ALA A 6 -2.79 0.08 -12.34
C ALA A 6 -3.93 -0.67 -11.69
N TRP A 7 -5.09 -0.70 -12.36
CA TRP A 7 -6.28 -1.42 -11.93
C TRP A 7 -6.02 -2.92 -11.75
N LEU A 8 -5.38 -3.59 -12.72
CA LEU A 8 -5.04 -5.01 -12.62
C LEU A 8 -4.13 -5.31 -11.41
N ILE A 9 -3.14 -4.45 -11.15
CA ILE A 9 -2.26 -4.61 -9.98
C ILE A 9 -3.05 -4.42 -8.68
N LEU A 10 -3.96 -3.44 -8.62
CA LEU A 10 -4.82 -3.23 -7.44
C LEU A 10 -5.74 -4.43 -7.18
N MET A 11 -6.31 -5.02 -8.23
CA MET A 11 -7.10 -6.25 -8.13
C MET A 11 -6.26 -7.41 -7.59
N ALA A 12 -5.06 -7.62 -8.14
CA ALA A 12 -4.14 -8.66 -7.67
C ALA A 12 -3.72 -8.46 -6.21
N LEU A 13 -3.40 -7.22 -5.80
CA LEU A 13 -3.04 -6.90 -4.41
C LEU A 13 -4.21 -7.09 -3.45
N SER A 14 -5.44 -6.89 -3.90
CA SER A 14 -6.63 -7.15 -3.09
C SER A 14 -6.88 -8.65 -2.94
N ALA A 15 -6.77 -9.42 -4.02
CA ALA A 15 -6.83 -10.88 -3.94
C ALA A 15 -5.73 -11.45 -3.03
N LEU A 16 -4.50 -10.94 -3.13
CA LEU A 16 -3.38 -11.33 -2.26
C LEU A 16 -3.67 -11.00 -0.78
N ALA A 17 -4.18 -9.80 -0.49
CA ALA A 17 -4.53 -9.43 0.88
C ALA A 17 -5.64 -10.33 1.46
N THR A 18 -6.66 -10.67 0.66
CA THR A 18 -7.71 -11.62 1.05
C THR A 18 -7.13 -13.01 1.30
N ALA A 19 -6.27 -13.50 0.40
CA ALA A 19 -5.62 -14.80 0.56
C ALA A 19 -4.77 -14.85 1.84
N VAL A 20 -3.96 -13.82 2.11
CA VAL A 20 -3.18 -13.70 3.36
C VAL A 20 -4.08 -13.68 4.59
N SER A 21 -5.24 -13.02 4.52
CA SER A 21 -6.20 -12.98 5.62
C SER A 21 -6.87 -14.32 5.90
N VAL A 22 -7.10 -15.15 4.86
CA VAL A 22 -7.80 -16.44 4.98
C VAL A 22 -6.85 -17.57 5.32
N LEU A 23 -5.69 -17.64 4.65
CA LEU A 23 -4.70 -18.69 4.86
C LEU A 23 -4.05 -18.57 6.25
N GLY A 24 -4.03 -17.36 6.80
CA GLY A 24 -3.49 -17.11 8.13
C GLY A 24 -1.98 -17.37 8.22
N GLY A 25 -1.47 -17.22 9.44
CA GLY A 25 -0.06 -17.28 9.79
C GLY A 25 0.13 -16.72 11.19
N GLY A 26 1.35 -16.33 11.55
CA GLY A 26 1.57 -15.55 12.76
C GLY A 26 0.83 -14.20 12.65
N ALA A 27 0.04 -13.84 13.68
CA ALA A 27 -0.82 -12.65 13.67
C ALA A 27 -0.07 -11.38 13.21
N LEU A 28 1.15 -11.17 13.73
CA LEU A 28 2.01 -10.06 13.34
C LEU A 28 2.36 -10.09 11.85
N TRP A 29 2.77 -11.25 11.31
CA TRP A 29 3.14 -11.39 9.91
C TRP A 29 1.96 -11.14 8.96
N THR A 30 0.77 -11.62 9.32
CA THR A 30 -0.46 -11.35 8.58
C THR A 30 -0.77 -9.85 8.53
N VAL A 31 -0.69 -9.16 9.68
CA VAL A 31 -0.93 -7.71 9.76
C VAL A 31 0.11 -6.93 8.94
N LEU A 32 1.39 -7.25 9.08
CA LEU A 32 2.45 -6.56 8.33
C LEU A 32 2.33 -6.78 6.81
N ALA A 33 1.97 -7.99 6.37
CA ALA A 33 1.74 -8.27 4.95
C ALA A 33 0.57 -7.47 4.38
N ILE A 34 -0.55 -7.35 5.13
CA ILE A 34 -1.71 -6.54 4.73
C ILE A 34 -1.33 -5.05 4.69
N LEU A 35 -0.59 -4.54 5.68
CA LEU A 35 -0.12 -3.16 5.70
C LEU A 35 0.84 -2.86 4.53
N LEU A 36 1.74 -3.78 4.20
CA LEU A 36 2.62 -3.65 3.03
C LEU A 36 1.80 -3.60 1.73
N ALA A 37 0.80 -4.48 1.58
CA ALA A 37 -0.09 -4.46 0.43
C ALA A 37 -0.86 -3.13 0.35
N ALA A 38 -1.38 -2.61 1.47
CA ALA A 38 -2.05 -1.31 1.54
C ALA A 38 -1.14 -0.15 1.13
N TRP A 39 0.13 -0.16 1.56
CA TRP A 39 1.10 0.86 1.16
C TRP A 39 1.36 0.85 -0.35
N ILE A 40 1.52 -0.33 -0.95
CA ILE A 40 1.72 -0.46 -2.39
C ILE A 40 0.48 0.06 -3.15
N LYS A 41 -0.73 -0.32 -2.71
CA LYS A 41 -1.99 0.18 -3.30
C LYS A 41 -2.07 1.71 -3.25
N ALA A 42 -1.80 2.32 -2.10
CA ALA A 42 -1.82 3.76 -1.93
C ALA A 42 -0.84 4.48 -2.88
N ARG A 43 0.38 3.96 -3.04
CA ARG A 43 1.35 4.49 -4.00
C ARG A 43 0.87 4.40 -5.45
N ILE A 44 0.18 3.32 -5.82
CA ILE A 44 -0.39 3.16 -7.16
C ILE A 44 -1.52 4.16 -7.39
N VAL A 45 -2.43 4.33 -6.43
CA VAL A 45 -3.55 5.28 -6.53
C VAL A 45 -3.03 6.71 -6.66
N LEU A 46 -2.10 7.11 -5.79
CA LEU A 46 -1.48 8.44 -5.85
C LEU A 46 -0.84 8.70 -7.23
N ARG A 47 -0.04 7.77 -7.74
CA ARG A 47 0.69 7.98 -8.99
C ARG A 47 -0.17 7.87 -10.25
N ALA A 48 -1.10 6.92 -10.31
CA ALA A 48 -1.81 6.54 -11.54
C ALA A 48 -3.25 7.08 -11.63
N TYR A 49 -3.86 7.45 -10.50
CA TYR A 49 -5.24 7.96 -10.47
C TYR A 49 -5.32 9.42 -10.03
N LEU A 50 -4.41 9.87 -9.15
CA LEU A 50 -4.31 11.29 -8.74
C LEU A 50 -3.28 12.06 -9.57
N ASP A 51 -2.76 11.43 -10.62
CA ASP A 51 -1.80 11.98 -11.58
C ASP A 51 -0.56 12.64 -10.94
N LEU A 52 -0.19 12.24 -9.71
CA LEU A 52 1.02 12.74 -9.05
C LEU A 52 2.31 12.34 -9.79
N ALA A 53 2.21 11.50 -10.82
CA ALA A 53 3.29 11.24 -11.75
C ALA A 53 3.67 12.49 -12.57
N THR A 54 2.73 13.40 -12.84
CA THR A 54 2.96 14.65 -13.60
C THR A 54 3.33 15.84 -12.71
N ALA A 55 3.24 15.69 -11.38
CA ALA A 55 3.58 16.72 -10.39
C ALA A 55 4.64 16.25 -9.37
N PRO A 56 5.96 16.32 -9.71
CA PRO A 56 7.04 15.74 -8.91
C PRO A 56 7.17 16.32 -7.49
N GLU A 57 6.91 17.60 -7.30
CA GLU A 57 7.04 18.27 -6.00
C GLU A 57 5.99 17.75 -5.01
N TRP A 58 4.72 17.70 -5.43
CA TRP A 58 3.63 17.11 -4.64
C TRP A 58 3.86 15.63 -4.38
N SER A 59 4.34 14.89 -5.38
CA SER A 59 4.65 13.46 -5.27
C SER A 59 5.63 13.16 -4.12
N ARG A 60 6.65 14.00 -3.93
CA ARG A 60 7.62 13.85 -2.83
C ARG A 60 6.98 14.07 -1.47
N GLY A 61 6.17 15.13 -1.32
CA GLY A 61 5.47 15.43 -0.08
C GLY A 61 4.51 14.30 0.32
N PHE A 62 3.64 13.87 -0.60
CA PHE A 62 2.72 12.74 -0.36
C PHE A 62 3.47 11.45 -0.07
N SER A 63 4.57 11.16 -0.78
CA SER A 63 5.37 9.95 -0.54
C SER A 63 6.02 9.95 0.85
N LEU A 64 6.51 11.11 1.31
CA LEU A 64 7.11 11.24 2.64
C LEU A 64 6.06 11.03 3.74
N VAL A 65 4.93 11.74 3.66
CA VAL A 65 3.85 11.64 4.65
C VAL A 65 3.27 10.24 4.69
N LEU A 66 2.97 9.64 3.53
CA LEU A 66 2.49 8.26 3.45
C LEU A 66 3.51 7.28 4.02
N GLY A 67 4.80 7.47 3.74
CA GLY A 67 5.86 6.61 4.26
C GLY A 67 5.95 6.65 5.79
N LEU A 68 5.99 7.85 6.37
CA LEU A 68 6.00 8.04 7.82
C LEU A 68 4.75 7.45 8.47
N PHE A 69 3.57 7.68 7.90
CA PHE A 69 2.31 7.12 8.39
C PHE A 69 2.31 5.59 8.39
N MET A 70 2.74 4.96 7.29
CA MET A 70 2.80 3.50 7.18
C MET A 70 3.82 2.90 8.14
N ILE A 71 5.00 3.52 8.30
CA ILE A 71 6.02 3.08 9.27
C ILE A 71 5.47 3.17 10.70
N ALA A 72 4.79 4.27 11.04
CA ALA A 72 4.21 4.46 12.37
C ALA A 72 3.17 3.38 12.69
N ILE A 73 2.27 3.07 11.75
CA ILE A 73 1.23 2.03 11.95
C ILE A 73 1.84 0.63 11.99
N MET A 74 2.84 0.33 11.15
CA MET A 74 3.56 -0.95 11.23
C MET A 74 4.30 -1.11 12.56
N GLY A 75 4.93 -0.03 13.05
CA GLY A 75 5.55 0.00 14.37
C GLY A 75 4.53 -0.23 15.48
N LEU A 76 3.38 0.42 15.41
CA LEU A 76 2.28 0.20 16.37
C LEU A 76 1.80 -1.26 16.34
N ALA A 77 1.63 -1.85 15.15
CA ALA A 77 1.22 -3.24 15.02
C ALA A 77 2.26 -4.24 15.56
N ALA A 78 3.54 -3.88 15.56
CA ALA A 78 4.61 -4.72 16.10
C ALA A 78 4.79 -4.60 17.62
N LEU A 79 4.25 -3.54 18.23
CA LEU A 79 4.34 -3.25 19.66
C LEU A 79 3.05 -3.58 20.43
N ALA A 80 1.95 -3.84 19.72
CA ALA A 80 0.65 -4.24 20.26
C ALA A 80 0.60 -5.75 20.54
#